data_AF-A0A521ZNJ0-F1
#
_entry.id   AF-A0A521ZNJ0-F1
#
_cell.length_a   1.000
_cell.length_b   1.000
_cell.length_c   1.000
_cell.angle_alpha   90.00
_cell.angle_beta   90.00
_cell.angle_gamma   90.00
#
_symmetry.space_group_name_H-M   'P 1'
#
loop_
_entity.id
_entity.type
_entity.pdbx_description
1 polymer ?
#
loop_
_entity_poly.entity_id
_entity_poly.type
_entity_poly.pdbx_seq_one_letter_code
_entity_poly.pdbx_strand_id
1 'polypeptide(L)'
;MDPDLYMPFYGNDFFAAVEGHGESFVSAYIRALWHYWHVNHCEGLKNDNGFLRRVCRCNASDWPGTGPVIFGEYFLLENGLWHQKRAREEWLKMCDMLERRRRAGSIGAKRRWKM
;
A
#
# COMPACT_ATOMS: atom_id res chain seq x y z
N MET A 1 15.95 -8.52 3.29
CA MET A 1 14.99 -8.98 2.27
C MET A 1 13.85 -8.00 2.34
N ASP A 2 13.50 -7.41 1.21
CA ASP A 2 12.53 -6.31 1.13
C ASP A 2 11.10 -6.89 1.15
N PRO A 3 10.22 -6.49 2.08
CA PRO A 3 8.83 -6.94 2.10
C PRO A 3 8.06 -6.58 0.81
N ASP A 4 8.46 -5.53 0.10
CA ASP A 4 7.83 -5.10 -1.15
C ASP A 4 7.80 -6.21 -2.21
N LEU A 5 8.84 -7.04 -2.27
CA LEU A 5 8.98 -8.11 -3.26
C LEU A 5 7.95 -9.25 -3.11
N TYR A 6 7.29 -9.34 -1.96
CA TYR A 6 6.40 -10.44 -1.61
C TYR A 6 4.95 -10.02 -1.39
N MET A 7 4.69 -8.73 -1.50
CA MET A 7 3.37 -8.21 -1.25
C MET A 7 2.40 -8.60 -2.38
N PRO A 8 1.24 -9.19 -2.04
CA PRO A 8 0.33 -9.73 -3.03
C PRO A 8 -0.58 -8.67 -3.64
N PHE A 9 -0.73 -8.69 -4.97
CA PHE A 9 -1.76 -7.94 -5.68
C PHE A 9 -2.88 -8.86 -6.13
N TYR A 10 -4.09 -8.57 -5.66
CA TYR A 10 -5.28 -9.36 -5.97
C TYR A 10 -6.11 -8.66 -7.05
N GLY A 11 -5.80 -8.96 -8.32
CA GLY A 11 -6.39 -8.26 -9.45
C GLY A 11 -7.92 -8.33 -9.52
N ASN A 12 -8.52 -9.49 -9.27
CA ASN A 12 -9.98 -9.63 -9.31
C ASN A 12 -10.65 -8.76 -8.25
N ASP A 13 -10.16 -8.80 -7.01
CA ASP A 13 -10.70 -7.97 -5.93
C ASP A 13 -10.49 -6.48 -6.21
N PHE A 14 -9.35 -6.12 -6.81
CA PHE A 14 -9.06 -4.75 -7.20
C PHE A 14 -10.08 -4.25 -8.23
N PHE A 15 -10.31 -4.99 -9.31
CA PHE A 15 -11.24 -4.60 -10.37
C PHE A 15 -12.70 -4.60 -9.91
N ALA A 16 -13.08 -5.53 -9.03
CA ALA A 16 -14.40 -5.53 -8.39
C ALA A 16 -14.58 -4.29 -7.49
N ALA A 17 -13.55 -3.87 -6.76
CA ALA A 17 -13.63 -2.70 -5.88
C ALA A 17 -13.78 -1.39 -6.66
N VAL A 18 -13.19 -1.27 -7.85
CA VAL A 18 -13.27 -0.06 -8.67
C VAL A 18 -14.34 -0.12 -9.76
N GLU A 19 -15.20 -1.15 -9.73
CA GLU A 19 -16.26 -1.32 -10.72
C GLU A 19 -17.20 -0.10 -10.73
N GLY A 20 -17.60 0.34 -11.93
CA GLY A 20 -18.44 1.54 -12.11
C GLY A 20 -17.69 2.87 -12.09
N HIS A 21 -16.40 2.90 -11.74
CA HIS A 21 -15.57 4.09 -11.86
C HIS A 21 -14.91 4.21 -13.24
N GLY A 22 -14.67 5.45 -13.70
CA GLY A 22 -13.96 5.72 -14.96
C GLY A 22 -12.46 5.45 -14.88
N GLU A 23 -11.80 5.31 -16.03
CA GLU A 23 -10.36 4.96 -16.12
C GLU A 23 -9.43 5.93 -15.37
N SER A 24 -9.77 7.22 -15.35
CA SER A 24 -9.01 8.24 -14.62
C SER A 24 -9.00 7.98 -13.12
N PHE A 25 -10.13 7.56 -12.55
CA PHE A 25 -10.25 7.17 -11.15
C PHE A 25 -9.43 5.90 -10.87
N VAL A 26 -9.58 4.87 -11.71
CA VAL A 26 -8.84 3.60 -11.56
C VAL A 26 -7.34 3.85 -11.56
N SER A 27 -6.85 4.67 -12.50
CA SER A 27 -5.43 5.09 -12.57
C SER A 27 -5.00 5.91 -11.35
N ALA A 28 -5.84 6.81 -10.86
CA ALA A 28 -5.53 7.61 -9.67
C ALA A 28 -5.42 6.73 -8.42
N TYR A 29 -6.33 5.78 -8.26
CA TYR A 29 -6.38 4.89 -7.12
C TYR A 29 -5.20 3.91 -7.10
N ILE A 30 -4.90 3.22 -8.22
CA ILE A 30 -3.77 2.29 -8.26
C ILE A 30 -2.43 3.01 -7.98
N ARG A 31 -2.29 4.27 -8.40
CA ARG A 31 -1.11 5.09 -8.09
C ARG A 31 -1.00 5.42 -6.61
N ALA A 32 -2.12 5.81 -5.98
CA ALA A 32 -2.15 6.03 -4.54
C ALA A 32 -1.80 4.76 -3.76
N LEU A 33 -2.36 3.61 -4.17
CA LEU A 33 -2.09 2.32 -3.56
C LEU A 33 -0.61 1.93 -3.68
N TRP A 34 -0.02 2.07 -4.87
CA TRP A 34 1.41 1.80 -5.10
C TRP A 34 2.33 2.75 -4.36
N HIS A 35 2.00 4.04 -4.27
CA HIS A 35 2.78 4.96 -3.48
C HIS A 35 2.71 4.62 -1.98
N TYR A 36 1.51 4.32 -1.48
CA TYR A 36 1.32 3.91 -0.10
C TYR A 36 2.12 2.65 0.26
N TRP A 37 2.08 1.63 -0.60
CA TRP A 37 2.79 0.39 -0.37
C TRP A 37 4.30 0.57 -0.62
N HIS A 38 4.74 0.87 -1.84
CA HIS A 38 6.18 0.77 -2.19
C HIS A 38 7.02 1.96 -1.68
N VAL A 39 6.46 3.16 -1.65
CA VAL A 39 7.23 4.36 -1.26
C VAL A 39 7.15 4.61 0.24
N ASN A 40 5.95 4.42 0.81
CA ASN A 40 5.70 4.69 2.22
C ASN A 40 5.70 3.42 3.07
N HIS A 41 5.94 2.23 2.50
CA HIS A 41 6.00 0.96 3.25
C HIS A 41 4.78 0.74 4.16
N CYS A 42 3.61 1.14 3.68
CA CYS A 42 2.34 1.13 4.42
C CYS A 42 2.31 1.96 5.72
N GLU A 43 3.24 2.91 5.91
CA GLU A 43 3.32 3.78 7.09
C GLU A 43 2.34 4.98 7.06
N GLY A 44 1.61 5.18 5.96
CA GLY A 44 0.61 6.26 5.84
C GLY A 44 0.95 7.31 4.80
N LEU A 45 -0.07 7.85 4.13
CA LEU A 45 0.05 9.00 3.24
C LEU A 45 -0.30 10.29 3.99
N LYS A 46 0.44 11.37 3.74
CA LYS A 46 0.15 12.66 4.37
C LYS A 46 -1.23 13.17 3.98
N ASN A 47 -2.01 13.67 4.94
CA ASN A 47 -3.28 14.34 4.68
C ASN A 47 -3.07 15.76 4.13
N ASP A 48 -2.52 15.85 2.91
CA ASP A 48 -2.27 17.10 2.18
C ASP A 48 -2.81 16.96 0.76
N ASN A 49 -3.85 17.72 0.42
CA ASN A 49 -4.50 17.63 -0.89
C ASN A 49 -3.54 17.88 -2.06
N GLY A 50 -2.57 18.77 -1.91
CA GLY A 50 -1.56 19.04 -2.94
C GLY A 50 -0.70 17.82 -3.23
N PHE A 51 -0.21 17.17 -2.18
CA PHE A 51 0.56 15.93 -2.23
C PHE A 51 -0.27 14.78 -2.80
N LEU A 52 -1.45 14.52 -2.25
CA LEU A 52 -2.30 13.41 -2.67
C LEU A 52 -2.69 13.54 -4.15
N ARG A 53 -3.03 14.75 -4.59
CA ARG A 53 -3.31 15.03 -6.01
C ARG A 53 -2.13 14.72 -6.92
N ARG A 54 -0.89 15.07 -6.52
CA ARG A 54 0.33 14.75 -7.28
C ARG A 54 0.59 13.25 -7.34
N VAL A 55 0.41 12.54 -6.21
CA VAL A 55 0.54 11.07 -6.15
C VAL A 55 -0.44 10.40 -7.10
N CYS A 56 -1.71 10.80 -7.08
CA CYS A 56 -2.75 10.30 -7.96
C CYS A 56 -2.59 10.74 -9.43
N ARG A 57 -1.72 11.72 -9.70
CA ARG A 57 -1.58 12.41 -11.00
C ARG A 57 -2.91 12.96 -11.53
N CYS A 58 -3.75 13.49 -10.64
CA CYS A 58 -5.01 14.13 -11.01
C CYS A 58 -4.80 15.61 -11.34
N ASN A 59 -5.50 16.09 -12.37
CA ASN A 59 -5.59 17.52 -12.62
C ASN A 59 -6.45 18.21 -11.56
N ALA A 60 -6.34 19.54 -11.46
CA ALA A 60 -7.11 20.32 -10.50
C ALA A 60 -8.63 20.23 -10.75
N SER A 61 -9.05 20.08 -12.01
CA SER A 61 -10.45 19.92 -12.42
C SER A 61 -11.08 18.62 -11.93
N ASP A 62 -10.31 17.53 -11.91
CA ASP A 62 -10.83 16.18 -11.67
C ASP A 62 -10.74 15.80 -10.19
N TRP A 63 -9.86 16.49 -9.46
CA TRP A 63 -9.59 16.24 -8.05
C TRP A 63 -10.83 16.31 -7.15
N PRO A 64 -11.75 17.29 -7.28
CA PRO A 64 -12.95 17.36 -6.45
C PRO A 64 -13.85 16.13 -6.54
N GLY A 65 -13.89 15.45 -7.69
CA GLY A 65 -14.68 14.23 -7.90
C GLY A 65 -13.92 12.92 -7.63
N THR A 66 -12.58 12.97 -7.62
CA THR A 66 -11.73 11.75 -7.51
C THR A 66 -11.11 11.61 -6.12
N GLY A 67 -10.48 12.68 -5.63
CA GLY A 67 -9.68 12.67 -4.42
C GLY A 67 -10.47 12.30 -3.16
N PRO A 68 -11.60 12.99 -2.88
CA PRO A 68 -12.42 12.68 -1.71
C PRO A 68 -12.96 11.24 -1.68
N VAL A 69 -13.24 10.66 -2.85
CA VAL A 69 -13.73 9.28 -2.95
C VAL A 69 -12.60 8.30 -2.63
N ILE A 70 -11.42 8.47 -3.25
CA ILE A 70 -10.24 7.62 -2.94
C ILE A 70 -9.89 7.71 -1.45
N PHE A 71 -9.71 8.93 -0.94
CA PHE A 71 -9.32 9.21 0.45
C PHE A 71 -10.53 9.38 1.36
N GLY A 72 -11.61 8.64 1.12
CA GLY A 72 -12.79 8.62 1.98
C GLY A 72 -13.41 7.24 2.04
N GLU A 73 -13.33 6.50 0.93
CA GLU A 73 -13.87 5.13 0.83
C GLU A 73 -12.77 4.07 0.86
N TYR A 74 -11.62 4.33 0.24
CA TYR A 74 -10.56 3.33 0.06
C TYR A 74 -9.41 3.48 1.07
N PHE A 75 -9.29 4.65 1.71
CA PHE A 75 -8.31 4.92 2.76
C PHE A 75 -9.01 5.45 4.02
N LEU A 76 -8.45 5.12 5.18
CA LEU A 76 -8.88 5.58 6.49
C LEU A 76 -7.88 6.60 7.04
N LEU A 77 -8.37 7.74 7.54
CA LEU A 77 -7.53 8.73 8.19
C LEU A 77 -7.30 8.34 9.66
N GLU A 78 -6.06 8.03 10.01
CA GLU A 78 -5.64 7.72 11.38
C GLU A 78 -4.43 8.57 11.73
N ASN A 79 -4.45 9.27 12.87
CA ASN A 79 -3.32 10.09 13.35
C ASN A 79 -2.79 11.10 12.29
N GLY A 80 -3.68 11.64 11.45
CA GLY A 80 -3.33 12.60 10.40
C GLY A 80 -2.72 11.98 9.13
N LEU A 81 -2.71 10.65 9.01
CA LEU A 81 -2.22 9.90 7.86
C LEU A 81 -3.31 9.01 7.27
N TRP A 82 -3.35 8.92 5.94
CA TRP A 82 -4.26 8.04 5.21
C TRP A 82 -3.67 6.65 5.09
N HIS A 83 -4.47 5.64 5.43
CA HIS A 83 -4.06 4.24 5.44
C HIS A 83 -5.01 3.35 4.68
N GLN A 84 -4.45 2.42 3.91
CA GLN A 84 -5.22 1.36 3.28
C GLN A 84 -5.14 0.13 4.17
N LYS A 85 -6.29 -0.29 4.71
CA LYS A 85 -6.39 -1.37 5.71
C LYS A 85 -5.78 -2.69 5.24
N ARG A 86 -6.24 -3.21 4.10
CA ARG A 86 -5.79 -4.48 3.54
C ARG A 86 -4.29 -4.50 3.25
N ALA A 87 -3.76 -3.45 2.61
CA ALA A 87 -2.36 -3.35 2.28
C ALA A 87 -1.49 -3.27 3.54
N ARG A 88 -1.95 -2.59 4.60
CA ARG A 88 -1.25 -2.60 5.89
C ARG A 88 -1.26 -4.00 6.52
N GLU A 89 -2.40 -4.69 6.51
CA GLU A 89 -2.52 -6.04 7.06
C GLU A 89 -1.61 -7.04 6.33
N GLU A 90 -1.59 -7.01 4.99
CA GLU A 90 -0.70 -7.85 4.19
C GLU A 90 0.77 -7.50 4.41
N TRP A 91 1.09 -6.21 4.54
CA TRP A 91 2.45 -5.75 4.87
C TRP A 91 2.95 -6.34 6.18
N LEU A 92 2.14 -6.26 7.23
CA LEU A 92 2.50 -6.80 8.55
C LEU A 92 2.70 -8.32 8.51
N LYS A 93 1.83 -9.05 7.77
CA LYS A 93 2.00 -10.50 7.56
C LYS A 93 3.31 -10.82 6.85
N MET A 94 3.66 -10.04 5.81
CA MET A 94 4.91 -10.25 5.06
C MET A 94 6.14 -9.95 5.92
N CYS A 95 6.12 -8.86 6.70
CA CYS A 95 7.19 -8.53 7.64
C CYS A 95 7.42 -9.65 8.65
N ASP A 96 6.36 -10.16 9.29
CA ASP A 96 6.46 -11.27 10.25
C ASP A 96 6.97 -12.55 9.60
N MET A 97 6.46 -12.92 8.42
CA MET A 97 6.95 -14.09 7.67
C MET A 97 8.45 -13.98 7.36
N LEU A 98 8.91 -12.81 6.88
CA LEU A 98 10.32 -12.59 6.55
C LEU A 98 11.20 -12.61 7.80
N GLU A 99 10.73 -12.07 8.91
CA GLU A 99 11.45 -12.12 10.18
C GLU A 99 11.61 -13.56 10.69
N ARG A 100 10.54 -14.36 10.65
CA ARG A 100 10.59 -15.80 11.01
C ARG A 100 11.61 -16.55 10.16
N ARG A 101 11.61 -16.33 8.83
CA ARG A 101 12.59 -16.92 7.92
C ARG A 101 14.02 -16.49 8.25
N ARG A 102 14.24 -15.21 8.56
CA ARG A 102 15.55 -14.67 8.96
C ARG A 102 16.05 -15.33 10.25
N ARG A 103 15.20 -15.46 11.26
CA ARG A 103 15.54 -16.12 12.54
C ARG A 103 15.91 -17.59 12.32
N ALA A 104 15.11 -18.33 11.55
CA ALA A 104 15.39 -19.73 11.22
C ALA A 104 16.73 -19.91 10.47
N GLY A 105 17.00 -19.04 9.48
CA GLY A 105 18.27 -19.03 8.74
C GLY A 105 19.48 -18.74 9.63
N SER A 106 19.37 -17.79 10.56
CA SER A 106 20.42 -17.47 11.53
C SER A 106 20.74 -18.65 12.46
N ILE A 107 19.71 -19.37 12.94
CA ILE A 107 19.88 -20.58 13.76
C ILE A 107 20.61 -21.67 12.95
N GLY A 108 20.20 -21.91 11.70
CA GLY A 108 20.84 -22.88 10.81
C GLY A 108 22.31 -22.55 10.54
N ALA A 109 22.63 -21.27 10.29
CA ALA A 109 24.00 -20.82 10.10
C ALA A 109 24.85 -21.02 11.36
N LYS A 110 24.35 -20.60 12.55
CA LYS A 110 25.04 -20.81 13.82
C LYS A 110 25.32 -22.29 14.11
N ARG A 111 24.42 -23.20 13.72
CA ARG A 111 24.61 -24.65 13.88
C ARG A 111 25.70 -25.19 12.95
N ARG A 112 25.81 -24.65 11.73
CA ARG A 112 26.83 -25.05 10.74
C ARG A 112 28.24 -24.59 11.11
N TRP A 113 28.39 -23.45 11.78
CA TRP A 113 29.70 -22.87 12.15
C TRP A 113 30.22 -23.34 13.52
N LYS A 114 29.43 -24.13 14.25
CA LYS A 114 29.82 -24.79 15.51
C LYS A 114 30.20 -26.27 15.33
N MET A 115 30.21 -26.75 14.08
CA MET A 115 30.88 -27.98 13.65
C MET A 115 32.19 -27.59 12.96
#